data_AF-A0A927IKC3-F1
#
_entry.id   AF-A0A927IKC3-F1
#
_cell.length_a   1.000
_cell.length_b   1.000
_cell.length_c   1.000
_cell.angle_alpha   90.00
_cell.angle_beta   90.00
_cell.angle_gamma   90.00
#
_symmetry.space_group_name_H-M   'P 1'
#
loop_
_entity.id
_entity.type
_entity.pdbx_description
1 polymer ?
#
loop_
_entity_poly.entity_id
_entity_poly.type
_entity_poly.pdbx_seq_one_letter_code
_entity_poly.pdbx_strand_id
1 'polypeptide(L)'
;MKPSMFKPRPTLLALALLGSPWLHAQEFIPNPGPYMGISAGEAKAHIDNARITQGLLGSGLTTDNLTEDRKSTGYKVWLGYPIHPNWAIEGGYFDLGHFGFTANTTPAGSLSGVAHIKGFNLDLVANLPITERWSLLGRVGAAYAQTKDTFSGTGAVTVIDPNPSKRETNYKYGFGTQYAFTPALTLRLEAERYRVNDAVNNRGDVDLVSLGLVYRFGGSAVASKAAYTPYTAPAPEPVVAAAPVVTPVEPLPAPAPKPWVKVKLEADSLFGFDQNTLQADGKQALDKLLAELKTVNIDTVEITGHTDRLGSKAYNDKLSTRRAEAVQNYLVQVGGIPASKVTAKGVGASQAETKPGDCKGNKATQALITCLRPDRRVEVEVSGTQQER
;
A
#
# COMPACT_ATOMS: atom_id res chain seq x y z
N MET A 1 5.99 52.05 13.80
CA MET A 1 5.91 51.36 15.11
C MET A 1 4.46 51.27 15.57
N LYS A 2 3.88 50.06 15.49
CA LYS A 2 2.72 49.54 16.23
C LYS A 2 2.79 48.01 16.01
N PRO A 3 3.01 47.17 17.03
CA PRO A 3 3.09 45.73 16.81
C PRO A 3 1.66 45.18 16.74
N SER A 4 1.27 44.69 15.57
CA SER A 4 0.07 43.88 15.41
C SER A 4 0.32 42.50 16.03
N MET A 5 0.08 42.40 17.34
CA MET A 5 0.00 41.15 18.09
C MET A 5 -1.10 40.25 17.51
N PHE A 6 -0.71 39.13 16.90
CA PHE A 6 -1.62 38.04 16.59
C PHE A 6 -1.81 37.19 17.85
N LYS A 7 -2.98 37.25 18.49
CA LYS A 7 -3.41 36.35 19.57
C LYS A 7 -4.25 35.23 18.97
N PRO A 8 -3.78 33.96 18.93
CA PRO A 8 -4.68 32.84 18.67
C PRO A 8 -5.41 32.46 19.96
N ARG A 9 -6.75 32.37 19.90
CA ARG A 9 -7.58 31.75 20.94
C ARG A 9 -7.45 30.23 20.84
N PRO A 10 -7.27 29.51 21.96
CA PRO A 10 -7.14 28.06 21.97
C PRO A 10 -8.52 27.42 22.16
N THR A 11 -9.06 26.77 21.13
CA THR A 11 -10.11 25.76 21.33
C THR A 11 -10.17 24.84 20.14
N LEU A 12 -10.15 23.53 20.42
CA LEU A 12 -10.33 22.37 19.54
C LEU A 12 -9.10 21.91 18.74
N LEU A 13 -8.19 21.17 19.40
CA LEU A 13 -8.11 19.72 19.18
C LEU A 13 -7.25 19.08 20.29
N ALA A 14 -7.92 18.62 21.34
CA ALA A 14 -7.39 17.64 22.27
C ALA A 14 -8.11 16.33 21.97
N LEU A 15 -7.39 15.35 21.40
CA LEU A 15 -7.62 13.91 21.33
C LEU A 15 -6.63 13.41 20.25
N ALA A 16 -5.69 12.49 20.44
CA ALA A 16 -5.36 11.65 21.57
C ALA A 16 -3.86 11.31 21.45
N LEU A 17 -3.11 11.53 22.53
CA LEU A 17 -2.00 10.65 22.86
C LEU A 17 -2.63 9.50 23.63
N LEU A 18 -2.47 8.27 23.13
CA LEU A 18 -2.29 7.00 23.86
C LEU A 18 -2.58 5.85 22.90
N GLY A 19 -1.60 4.95 22.75
CA GLY A 19 -1.80 3.66 22.08
C GLY A 19 -0.81 3.37 20.95
N SER A 20 0.49 3.33 21.25
CA SER A 20 1.33 2.31 20.61
C SER A 20 0.94 0.98 21.25
N PRO A 21 0.30 0.10 20.49
CA PRO A 21 1.00 -1.13 20.17
C PRO A 21 0.89 -1.54 18.69
N TRP A 22 2.05 -1.88 18.12
CA TRP A 22 2.24 -2.87 17.04
C TRP A 22 1.81 -2.42 15.63
N LEU A 23 2.83 -2.06 14.83
CA LEU A 23 2.74 -2.06 13.38
C LEU A 23 2.42 -3.50 12.92
N HIS A 24 1.17 -3.76 12.56
CA HIS A 24 0.84 -4.85 11.66
C HIS A 24 1.16 -4.38 10.23
N ALA A 25 2.34 -4.72 9.74
CA ALA A 25 2.59 -4.75 8.30
C ALA A 25 1.93 -6.02 7.75
N GLN A 26 0.62 -5.94 7.52
CA GLN A 26 -0.13 -6.95 6.77
C GLN A 26 0.26 -6.81 5.29
N GLU A 27 0.44 -7.94 4.61
CA GLU A 27 0.94 -7.98 3.23
C GLU A 27 0.10 -7.11 2.29
N PHE A 28 0.63 -5.93 2.04
CA PHE A 28 0.39 -5.17 0.83
C PHE A 28 0.66 -6.13 -0.31
N ILE A 29 -0.34 -6.50 -1.12
CA ILE A 29 -0.07 -7.08 -2.44
C ILE A 29 0.75 -5.97 -3.14
N PRO A 30 2.08 -6.09 -3.24
CA PRO A 30 2.85 -5.04 -3.86
C PRO A 30 2.49 -5.20 -5.31
N ASN A 31 1.68 -4.30 -5.84
CA ASN A 31 1.73 -4.06 -7.26
C ASN A 31 3.05 -3.32 -7.48
N PRO A 32 4.15 -4.03 -7.82
CA PRO A 32 5.48 -3.44 -7.94
C PRO A 32 5.62 -2.80 -9.33
N GLY A 33 4.52 -2.72 -10.08
CA GLY A 33 4.49 -2.16 -11.40
C GLY A 33 4.72 -0.65 -11.37
N PRO A 34 5.26 -0.10 -12.47
CA PRO A 34 5.28 1.33 -12.66
C PRO A 34 3.85 1.88 -12.61
N TYR A 35 3.73 3.16 -12.27
CA TYR A 35 2.46 3.86 -12.29
C TYR A 35 2.61 5.23 -12.92
N MET A 36 1.52 5.76 -13.46
CA MET A 36 1.46 7.13 -13.93
C MET A 36 0.37 7.89 -13.18
N GLY A 37 0.54 9.19 -13.02
CA GLY A 37 -0.47 10.04 -12.44
C GLY A 37 -0.59 11.37 -13.13
N ILE A 38 -1.79 11.94 -13.04
CA ILE A 38 -2.12 13.30 -13.44
C ILE A 38 -2.83 13.99 -12.30
N SER A 39 -2.56 15.28 -12.08
CA SER A 39 -3.26 16.08 -11.07
C SER A 39 -3.47 17.52 -11.54
N ALA A 40 -4.52 18.13 -11.02
CA ALA A 40 -4.81 19.55 -11.16
C ALA A 40 -5.14 20.14 -9.78
N GLY A 41 -4.82 21.41 -9.57
CA GLY A 41 -4.92 22.03 -8.27
C GLY A 41 -4.84 23.54 -8.28
N GLU A 42 -4.91 24.13 -7.08
CA GLU A 42 -4.67 25.55 -6.87
C GLU A 42 -3.23 25.74 -6.38
N ALA A 43 -2.46 26.55 -7.11
CA ALA A 43 -1.14 27.01 -6.74
C ALA A 43 -1.24 28.41 -6.12
N LYS A 44 -0.56 28.64 -5.00
CA LYS A 44 -0.52 29.91 -4.30
C LYS A 44 0.93 30.34 -4.10
N ALA A 45 1.30 31.48 -4.66
CA ALA A 45 2.63 32.06 -4.47
C ALA A 45 2.70 32.89 -3.17
N HIS A 46 3.80 32.75 -2.45
CA HIS A 46 4.19 33.64 -1.35
C HIS A 46 5.43 34.42 -1.76
N ILE A 47 5.22 35.72 -2.00
CA ILE A 47 6.24 36.67 -2.42
C ILE A 47 6.35 37.73 -1.32
N ASP A 48 7.57 38.04 -0.87
CA ASP A 48 7.82 39.03 0.17
C ASP A 48 7.68 40.47 -0.38
N ASN A 49 6.54 41.11 -0.09
CA ASN A 49 6.19 42.46 -0.56
C ASN A 49 7.20 43.56 -0.19
N ALA A 50 7.98 43.38 0.88
CA ALA A 50 8.86 44.40 1.44
C ALA A 50 10.03 44.79 0.53
N ARG A 51 10.41 43.94 -0.44
CA ARG A 51 11.52 44.23 -1.38
C ARG A 51 11.06 44.81 -2.71
N ILE A 52 9.85 44.51 -3.19
CA ILE A 52 9.28 45.15 -4.40
C ILE A 52 9.20 46.67 -4.16
N THR A 53 8.75 47.06 -2.97
CA THR A 53 8.75 48.46 -2.52
C THR A 53 10.16 49.06 -2.43
N GLN A 54 11.18 48.30 -2.00
CA GLN A 54 12.57 48.78 -1.94
C GLN A 54 13.23 48.94 -3.31
N GLY A 55 12.95 48.06 -4.27
CA GLY A 55 13.46 48.17 -5.64
C GLY A 55 12.91 49.42 -6.35
N LEU A 56 11.61 49.71 -6.17
CA LEU A 56 10.96 50.91 -6.70
C LEU A 56 11.45 52.19 -5.99
N LEU A 57 11.64 52.15 -4.67
CA LEU A 57 12.25 53.25 -3.91
C LEU A 57 13.69 53.55 -4.37
N GLY A 58 14.46 52.51 -4.72
CA GLY A 58 15.81 52.66 -5.29
C GLY A 58 15.85 53.32 -6.67
N SER A 59 14.74 53.29 -7.40
CA SER A 59 14.56 53.99 -8.68
C SER A 59 13.83 55.35 -8.54
N GLY A 60 13.63 55.84 -7.31
CA GLY A 60 12.99 57.12 -7.04
C GLY A 60 11.46 57.12 -7.14
N LEU A 61 10.82 55.94 -7.16
CA LEU A 61 9.37 55.77 -7.30
C LEU A 61 8.75 55.28 -5.98
N THR A 62 7.71 55.95 -5.51
CA THR A 62 6.90 55.50 -4.38
C THR A 62 5.68 54.72 -4.87
N THR A 63 5.23 53.71 -4.13
CA THR A 63 4.09 52.86 -4.49
C THR A 63 2.84 53.27 -3.72
N ASP A 64 1.77 53.64 -4.44
CA ASP A 64 0.51 54.11 -3.85
C ASP A 64 -0.44 52.95 -3.55
N ASN A 65 -0.47 51.93 -4.42
CA ASN A 65 -1.31 50.75 -4.27
C ASN A 65 -0.66 49.54 -4.96
N LEU A 66 -0.71 48.36 -4.32
CA LEU A 66 -0.16 47.10 -4.83
C LEU A 66 -1.27 46.04 -4.84
N THR A 67 -1.68 45.61 -6.03
CA THR A 67 -2.66 44.53 -6.23
C THR A 67 -1.93 43.29 -6.72
N GLU A 68 -2.16 42.14 -6.07
CA GLU A 68 -1.46 40.89 -6.37
C GLU A 68 -2.43 39.74 -6.63
N ASP A 69 -2.26 39.07 -7.76
CA ASP A 69 -2.94 37.83 -8.11
C ASP A 69 -2.04 36.64 -7.76
N ARG A 70 -2.19 36.18 -6.51
CA ARG A 70 -1.35 35.14 -5.91
C ARG A 70 -1.79 33.70 -6.18
N LYS A 71 -2.93 33.50 -6.86
CA LYS A 71 -3.54 32.18 -7.08
C LYS A 71 -3.60 31.84 -8.56
N SER A 72 -3.27 30.60 -8.91
CA SER A 72 -3.41 30.07 -10.27
C SER A 72 -3.77 28.59 -10.24
N THR A 73 -4.29 28.08 -11.35
CA THR A 73 -4.43 26.63 -11.53
C THR A 73 -3.07 26.02 -11.88
N GLY A 74 -2.70 24.96 -11.18
CA GLY A 74 -1.50 24.16 -11.45
C GLY A 74 -1.85 22.76 -11.96
N TYR A 75 -1.01 22.23 -12.84
CA TYR A 75 -1.12 20.90 -13.42
C TYR A 75 0.16 20.10 -13.23
N LYS A 76 0.05 18.78 -13.05
CA LYS A 76 1.20 17.89 -12.91
C LYS A 76 0.93 16.56 -13.59
N VAL A 77 1.95 16.02 -14.24
CA VAL A 77 1.97 14.65 -14.76
C VAL A 77 3.26 13.97 -14.31
N TRP A 78 3.18 12.72 -13.86
CA TRP A 78 4.35 12.01 -13.35
C TRP A 78 4.29 10.52 -13.64
N LEU A 79 5.49 9.92 -13.66
CA LEU A 79 5.73 8.50 -13.72
C LEU A 79 6.46 8.09 -12.45
N GLY A 80 5.95 7.05 -11.79
CA GLY A 80 6.51 6.51 -10.56
C GLY A 80 6.95 5.07 -10.72
N TYR A 81 8.09 4.74 -10.12
CA TYR A 81 8.62 3.38 -10.05
C TYR A 81 8.85 2.99 -8.57
N PRO A 82 8.16 1.97 -8.05
CA PRO A 82 8.40 1.49 -6.69
C PRO A 82 9.76 0.79 -6.61
N ILE A 83 10.64 1.28 -5.74
CA ILE A 83 11.98 0.71 -5.50
C ILE A 83 12.02 -0.15 -4.22
N HIS A 84 11.05 0.03 -3.34
CA HIS A 84 10.87 -0.70 -2.08
C HIS A 84 9.37 -0.74 -1.75
N PRO A 85 8.88 -1.68 -0.92
CA PRO A 85 7.47 -1.70 -0.48
C PRO A 85 6.90 -0.36 0.04
N ASN A 86 7.75 0.50 0.59
CA ASN A 86 7.38 1.80 1.16
C ASN A 86 7.97 2.99 0.40
N TRP A 87 8.80 2.76 -0.62
CA TRP A 87 9.54 3.81 -1.31
C TRP A 87 9.38 3.71 -2.81
N ALA A 88 9.13 4.85 -3.46
CA ALA A 88 9.09 4.98 -4.90
C ALA A 88 9.89 6.20 -5.35
N ILE A 89 10.41 6.12 -6.56
CA ILE A 89 10.97 7.29 -7.25
C ILE A 89 9.91 7.79 -8.23
N GLU A 90 9.60 9.09 -8.18
CA GLU A 90 8.68 9.76 -9.11
C GLU A 90 9.43 10.81 -9.93
N GLY A 91 9.35 10.70 -11.25
CA GLY A 91 9.79 11.74 -12.19
C GLY A 91 8.58 12.39 -12.85
N GLY A 92 8.52 13.72 -12.90
CA GLY A 92 7.34 14.41 -13.41
C GLY A 92 7.62 15.76 -14.07
N TYR A 93 6.58 16.25 -14.73
CA TYR A 93 6.49 17.61 -15.24
C TYR A 93 5.38 18.34 -14.49
N PHE A 94 5.63 19.59 -14.13
CA PHE A 94 4.67 20.45 -13.45
C PHE A 94 4.57 21.81 -14.14
N ASP A 95 3.37 22.37 -14.09
CA ASP A 95 3.05 23.73 -14.50
C ASP A 95 2.28 24.38 -13.35
N LEU A 96 2.85 25.40 -12.71
CA LEU A 96 2.22 26.08 -11.56
C LEU A 96 1.33 27.24 -12.02
N GLY A 97 1.26 27.52 -13.32
CA GLY A 97 0.44 28.56 -13.91
C GLY A 97 1.09 29.94 -13.90
N HIS A 98 0.27 30.97 -13.75
CA HIS A 98 0.66 32.38 -13.93
C HIS A 98 0.40 33.16 -12.65
N PHE A 99 1.37 33.94 -12.20
CA PHE A 99 1.26 34.78 -11.00
C PHE A 99 1.49 36.23 -11.38
N GLY A 100 0.53 37.10 -11.08
CA GLY A 100 0.54 38.50 -11.52
C GLY A 100 0.68 39.47 -10.36
N PHE A 101 1.31 40.63 -10.61
CA PHE A 101 1.21 41.79 -9.74
C PHE A 101 1.07 43.08 -10.54
N THR A 102 0.35 44.05 -9.98
CA THR A 102 0.22 45.40 -10.53
C THR A 102 0.47 46.43 -9.42
N ALA A 103 1.43 47.31 -9.63
CA ALA A 103 1.82 48.37 -8.71
C ALA A 103 1.64 49.73 -9.37
N ASN A 104 0.92 50.64 -8.72
CA ASN A 104 0.80 52.04 -9.15
C ASN A 104 1.88 52.88 -8.46
N THR A 105 2.57 53.73 -9.21
CA THR A 105 3.69 54.54 -8.73
C THR A 105 3.41 56.04 -8.76
N THR A 106 4.10 56.78 -7.91
CA THR A 106 4.20 58.24 -7.90
C THR A 106 5.65 58.67 -8.16
N PRO A 107 5.95 59.51 -9.18
CA PRO A 107 5.06 60.13 -10.18
C PRO A 107 4.28 59.12 -11.05
N ALA A 108 3.16 59.56 -11.62
CA ALA A 108 2.15 58.69 -12.23
C ALA A 108 2.74 57.66 -13.22
N GLY A 109 2.53 56.39 -12.91
CA GLY A 109 2.92 55.24 -13.72
C GLY A 109 2.37 53.95 -13.12
N SER A 110 2.38 52.87 -13.90
CA SER A 110 1.98 51.53 -13.43
C SER A 110 3.01 50.50 -13.86
N LEU A 111 3.41 49.60 -12.95
CA LEU A 111 4.23 48.44 -13.23
C LEU A 111 3.37 47.19 -13.10
N SER A 112 3.27 46.38 -14.16
CA SER A 112 2.61 45.08 -14.13
C SER A 112 3.61 43.98 -14.50
N GLY A 113 3.66 42.92 -13.69
CA GLY A 113 4.50 41.75 -13.93
C GLY A 113 3.68 40.46 -13.91
N VAL A 114 3.92 39.55 -14.84
CA VAL A 114 3.34 38.19 -14.84
C VAL A 114 4.46 37.15 -14.89
N ALA A 115 4.55 36.32 -13.86
CA ALA A 115 5.49 35.22 -13.74
C ALA A 115 4.82 33.88 -14.11
N HIS A 116 5.36 33.17 -15.09
CA HIS A 116 4.92 31.82 -15.45
C HIS A 116 5.98 30.79 -15.03
N ILE A 117 5.57 29.79 -14.25
CA ILE A 117 6.48 28.82 -13.64
C ILE A 117 6.13 27.40 -14.07
N LYS A 118 7.07 26.73 -14.72
CA LYS A 118 6.95 25.31 -15.13
C LYS A 118 8.28 24.59 -15.03
N GLY A 119 8.26 23.28 -14.95
CA GLY A 119 9.49 22.54 -14.76
C GLY A 119 9.34 21.04 -14.69
N PHE A 120 10.47 20.40 -14.39
CA PHE A 120 10.57 18.98 -14.15
C PHE A 120 10.94 18.71 -12.70
N ASN A 121 10.48 17.59 -12.17
CA ASN A 121 10.82 17.16 -10.82
C ASN A 121 11.29 15.72 -10.78
N LEU A 122 12.12 15.42 -9.77
CA LEU A 122 12.53 14.09 -9.39
C LEU A 122 12.40 13.96 -7.88
N ASP A 123 11.56 13.02 -7.44
CA ASP A 123 11.14 12.87 -6.05
C ASP A 123 11.38 11.47 -5.53
N LEU A 124 11.79 11.39 -4.28
CA LEU A 124 11.66 10.20 -3.46
C LEU A 124 10.35 10.30 -2.69
N VAL A 125 9.52 9.26 -2.84
CA VAL A 125 8.18 9.21 -2.29
C VAL A 125 8.06 8.05 -1.31
N ALA A 126 7.72 8.39 -0.07
CA ALA A 126 7.39 7.44 0.98
C ALA A 126 5.87 7.18 0.98
N ASN A 127 5.48 5.91 1.00
CA ASN A 127 4.10 5.46 1.09
C ASN A 127 3.90 4.70 2.41
N LEU A 128 3.00 5.20 3.25
CA LEU A 128 2.63 4.61 4.53
C LEU A 128 1.18 4.12 4.46
N PRO A 129 0.93 2.82 4.25
CA PRO A 129 -0.42 2.28 4.26
C PRO A 129 -1.02 2.41 5.66
N ILE A 130 -2.18 3.05 5.76
CA ILE A 130 -2.97 3.16 6.99
C ILE A 130 -4.04 2.08 7.04
N THR A 131 -4.66 1.80 5.89
CA THR A 131 -5.60 0.69 5.69
C THR A 131 -5.32 0.03 4.34
N GLU A 132 -6.08 -1.03 4.00
CA GLU A 132 -5.97 -1.71 2.71
C GLU A 132 -6.23 -0.80 1.50
N ARG A 133 -6.98 0.30 1.69
CA ARG A 133 -7.35 1.24 0.63
C ARG A 133 -6.80 2.64 0.83
N TRP A 134 -6.48 3.03 2.06
CA TRP A 134 -5.94 4.35 2.38
C TRP A 134 -4.45 4.29 2.70
N SER A 135 -3.68 5.18 2.08
CA SER A 135 -2.27 5.36 2.43
C SER A 135 -1.94 6.83 2.58
N LEU A 136 -1.08 7.16 3.54
CA LEU A 136 -0.44 8.46 3.64
C LEU A 136 0.81 8.49 2.78
N LEU A 137 1.12 9.69 2.31
CA LEU A 137 2.22 9.95 1.41
C LEU A 137 3.11 11.06 1.94
N GLY A 138 4.42 10.83 1.91
CA GLY A 138 5.43 11.88 2.03
C GLY A 138 6.28 11.93 0.77
N ARG A 139 6.68 13.12 0.34
CA ARG A 139 7.58 13.30 -0.81
C ARG A 139 8.63 14.35 -0.52
N VAL A 140 9.84 14.10 -1.01
CA VAL A 140 10.95 15.05 -1.00
C VAL A 140 11.73 14.88 -2.28
N GLY A 141 12.13 15.99 -2.89
CA GLY A 141 12.81 15.92 -4.18
C GLY A 141 13.40 17.23 -4.65
N ALA A 142 13.89 17.19 -5.88
CA ALA A 142 14.41 18.35 -6.57
C ALA A 142 13.45 18.76 -7.69
N ALA A 143 13.21 20.06 -7.81
CA ALA A 143 12.42 20.68 -8.86
C ALA A 143 13.34 21.59 -9.68
N TYR A 144 13.51 21.26 -10.96
CA TYR A 144 14.13 22.13 -11.95
C TYR A 144 13.04 23.00 -12.57
N ALA A 145 12.93 24.24 -12.11
CA ALA A 145 11.92 25.18 -12.55
C ALA A 145 12.51 26.19 -13.54
N GLN A 146 11.76 26.49 -14.59
CA GLN A 146 11.96 27.65 -15.44
C GLN A 146 10.88 28.68 -15.12
N THR A 147 11.32 29.87 -14.70
CA THR A 147 10.46 31.03 -14.49
C THR A 147 10.64 31.98 -15.67
N LYS A 148 9.53 32.36 -16.31
CA LYS A 148 9.48 33.39 -17.35
C LYS A 148 8.66 34.54 -16.83
N ASP A 149 9.25 35.72 -16.75
CA ASP A 149 8.58 36.91 -16.24
C ASP A 149 8.36 37.90 -17.37
N THR A 150 7.14 38.39 -17.54
CA THR A 150 6.82 39.48 -18.45
C THR A 150 6.57 40.74 -17.65
N PHE A 151 7.33 41.80 -17.92
CA PHE A 151 7.18 43.09 -17.24
C PHE A 151 6.73 44.16 -18.22
N SER A 152 5.75 44.96 -17.81
CA SER A 152 5.25 46.11 -18.57
C SER A 152 5.10 47.33 -17.66
N GLY A 153 5.56 48.49 -18.13
CA GLY A 153 5.53 49.75 -17.40
C GLY A 153 4.82 50.83 -18.22
N THR A 154 4.07 51.70 -17.56
CA THR A 154 3.47 52.90 -18.16
C THR A 154 3.88 54.15 -17.38
N GLY A 155 3.86 55.34 -18.03
CA GLY A 155 4.20 56.60 -17.37
C GLY A 155 5.70 56.75 -17.07
N ALA A 156 6.05 57.12 -15.85
CA ALA A 156 7.45 57.31 -15.41
C ALA A 156 8.26 56.01 -15.25
N VAL A 157 7.65 54.84 -15.46
CA VAL A 157 8.26 53.52 -15.25
C VAL A 157 8.81 52.96 -16.57
N THR A 158 10.14 52.93 -16.73
CA THR A 158 10.81 52.31 -17.87
C THR A 158 11.27 50.89 -17.53
N VAL A 159 10.80 49.89 -18.28
CA VAL A 159 11.21 48.48 -18.14
C VAL A 159 12.38 48.19 -19.08
N ILE A 160 13.53 47.82 -18.52
CA ILE A 160 14.79 47.65 -19.28
C ILE A 160 14.93 46.22 -19.84
N ASP A 161 14.42 45.21 -19.14
CA ASP A 161 14.32 43.83 -19.62
C ASP A 161 12.87 43.33 -19.48
N PRO A 162 12.10 43.31 -20.57
CA PRO A 162 10.67 42.99 -20.53
C PRO A 162 10.39 41.49 -20.43
N ASN A 163 11.37 40.61 -20.66
CA ASN A 163 11.12 39.16 -20.73
C ASN A 163 12.27 38.27 -20.20
N PRO A 164 12.78 38.49 -18.97
CA PRO A 164 13.83 37.65 -18.40
C PRO A 164 13.34 36.21 -18.16
N SER A 165 14.27 35.25 -18.25
CA SER A 165 14.00 33.86 -17.85
C SER A 165 15.14 33.30 -17.03
N LYS A 166 14.83 32.60 -15.94
CA LYS A 166 15.81 31.92 -15.09
C LYS A 166 15.45 30.45 -14.95
N ARG A 167 16.47 29.60 -14.92
CA ARG A 167 16.33 28.17 -14.65
C ARG A 167 17.11 27.83 -13.40
N GLU A 168 16.48 27.19 -12.44
CA GLU A 168 17.12 26.86 -11.18
C GLU A 168 16.61 25.53 -10.62
N THR A 169 17.54 24.77 -10.03
CA THR A 169 17.22 23.55 -9.30
C THR A 169 17.00 23.93 -7.84
N ASN A 170 15.78 23.72 -7.36
CA ASN A 170 15.43 23.93 -5.97
C ASN A 170 14.93 22.63 -5.36
N TYR A 171 14.88 22.57 -4.04
CA TYR A 171 14.26 21.43 -3.36
C TYR A 171 12.75 21.66 -3.20
N LYS A 172 12.00 20.57 -3.19
CA LYS A 172 10.58 20.55 -2.88
C LYS A 172 10.25 19.44 -1.90
N TYR A 173 9.15 19.60 -1.20
CA TYR A 173 8.61 18.59 -0.30
C TYR A 173 7.10 18.69 -0.27
N GLY A 174 6.45 17.61 0.12
CA GLY A 174 5.01 17.56 0.17
C GLY A 174 4.51 16.39 0.98
N PHE A 175 3.24 16.47 1.31
CA PHE A 175 2.51 15.42 2.00
C PHE A 175 1.17 15.22 1.31
N GLY A 176 0.63 14.02 1.41
CA GLY A 176 -0.63 13.71 0.78
C GLY A 176 -1.27 12.47 1.37
N THR A 177 -2.45 12.19 0.86
CA THR A 177 -3.17 10.95 1.12
C THR A 177 -3.64 10.39 -0.20
N GLN A 178 -3.73 9.07 -0.27
CA GLN A 178 -4.22 8.37 -1.44
C GLN A 178 -5.25 7.31 -1.05
N TYR A 179 -6.25 7.13 -1.91
CA TYR A 179 -7.32 6.17 -1.76
C TYR A 179 -7.44 5.29 -3.00
N ALA A 180 -7.22 3.99 -2.85
CA ALA A 180 -7.34 3.01 -3.92
C ALA A 180 -8.81 2.59 -4.10
N PHE A 181 -9.41 2.95 -5.24
CA PHE A 181 -10.74 2.47 -5.62
C PHE A 181 -10.68 1.05 -6.16
N THR A 182 -9.65 0.77 -6.97
CA THR A 182 -9.37 -0.54 -7.56
C THR A 182 -7.87 -0.81 -7.49
N PRO A 183 -7.39 -2.05 -7.73
CA PRO A 183 -5.96 -2.35 -7.79
C PRO A 183 -5.18 -1.54 -8.83
N ALA A 184 -5.88 -0.98 -9.83
CA ALA A 184 -5.29 -0.19 -10.90
C ALA A 184 -5.52 1.33 -10.71
N LEU A 185 -6.59 1.77 -10.04
CA LEU A 185 -6.98 3.18 -9.97
C LEU A 185 -6.96 3.72 -8.53
N THR A 186 -6.21 4.80 -8.32
CA THR A 186 -6.04 5.46 -7.03
C THR A 186 -6.32 6.95 -7.14
N LEU A 187 -7.09 7.51 -6.22
CA LEU A 187 -7.23 8.95 -6.02
C LEU A 187 -6.10 9.46 -5.12
N ARG A 188 -5.54 10.63 -5.42
CA ARG A 188 -4.45 11.22 -4.64
C ARG A 188 -4.74 12.69 -4.36
N LEU A 189 -4.67 13.08 -3.10
CA LEU A 189 -4.75 14.46 -2.65
C LEU A 189 -3.39 14.87 -2.07
N GLU A 190 -2.81 15.93 -2.59
CA GLU A 190 -1.44 16.33 -2.26
C GLU A 190 -1.35 17.83 -1.96
N ALA A 191 -0.59 18.16 -0.93
CA ALA A 191 -0.11 19.50 -0.65
C ALA A 191 1.42 19.51 -0.81
N GLU A 192 1.90 20.29 -1.77
CA GLU A 192 3.32 20.39 -2.12
C GLU A 192 3.80 21.82 -1.93
N ARG A 193 5.00 21.97 -1.38
CA ARG A 193 5.71 23.25 -1.31
C ARG A 193 6.93 23.20 -2.20
N TYR A 194 6.94 24.07 -3.19
CA TYR A 194 8.04 24.30 -4.11
C TYR A 194 8.83 25.51 -3.61
N ARG A 195 10.10 25.32 -3.24
CA ARG A 195 10.99 26.47 -3.07
C ARG A 195 11.37 26.94 -4.48
N VAL A 196 11.14 28.20 -4.79
CA VAL A 196 11.50 28.78 -6.10
C VAL A 196 12.26 30.06 -5.82
N ASN A 197 13.45 30.17 -6.40
CA ASN A 197 14.20 31.42 -6.35
C ASN A 197 13.87 32.27 -7.59
N ASP A 198 13.64 33.56 -7.38
CA ASP A 198 13.29 34.50 -8.44
C ASP A 198 14.52 34.89 -9.30
N ALA A 199 14.29 35.53 -10.46
CA ALA A 199 15.28 36.02 -11.41
C ALA A 199 16.39 36.89 -10.77
N VAL A 200 16.11 37.48 -9.60
CA VAL A 200 17.00 38.38 -8.82
C VAL A 200 17.52 37.74 -7.51
N ASN A 201 17.57 36.40 -7.42
CA ASN A 201 18.10 35.64 -6.25
C ASN A 201 17.34 35.83 -4.92
N ASN A 202 16.04 36.14 -4.96
CA ASN A 202 15.18 36.11 -3.77
C ASN A 202 14.59 34.70 -3.55
N ARG A 203 14.45 34.27 -2.29
CA ARG A 203 13.85 32.97 -1.92
C ARG A 203 12.33 33.13 -1.80
N GLY A 204 11.56 32.51 -2.70
CA GLY A 204 10.10 32.40 -2.61
C GLY A 204 9.65 30.96 -2.36
N ASP A 205 8.41 30.81 -1.92
CA ASP A 205 7.72 29.51 -1.87
C ASP A 205 6.39 29.56 -2.61
N VAL A 206 6.10 28.48 -3.34
CA VAL A 206 4.82 28.25 -4.01
C VAL A 206 4.21 26.98 -3.43
N ASP A 207 3.01 27.11 -2.89
CA ASP A 207 2.23 25.99 -2.38
C ASP A 207 1.26 25.52 -3.46
N LEU A 208 1.24 24.22 -3.77
CA LEU A 208 0.28 23.60 -4.67
C LEU A 208 -0.55 22.59 -3.88
N VAL A 209 -1.86 22.81 -3.82
CA VAL A 209 -2.82 21.80 -3.35
C VAL A 209 -3.51 21.21 -4.56
N SER A 210 -3.34 19.91 -4.79
CA SER A 210 -3.81 19.25 -6.00
C SER A 210 -4.54 17.94 -5.72
N LEU A 211 -5.50 17.64 -6.58
CA LEU A 211 -6.22 16.37 -6.63
C LEU A 211 -5.86 15.68 -7.95
N GLY A 212 -5.52 14.40 -7.87
CA GLY A 212 -5.05 13.63 -9.00
C GLY A 212 -5.55 12.19 -9.02
N LEU A 213 -5.46 11.61 -10.21
CA LEU A 213 -5.71 10.19 -10.46
C LEU A 213 -4.39 9.52 -10.80
N VAL A 214 -4.18 8.35 -10.20
CA VAL A 214 -3.01 7.51 -10.42
C VAL A 214 -3.48 6.18 -10.99
N TYR A 215 -2.88 5.79 -12.11
CA TYR A 215 -3.08 4.51 -12.75
C TYR A 215 -1.84 3.63 -12.57
N ARG A 216 -2.01 2.45 -11.98
CA ARG A 216 -0.94 1.48 -11.74
C ARG A 216 -0.92 0.43 -12.84
N PHE A 217 0.18 0.35 -13.58
CA PHE A 217 0.37 -0.66 -14.61
C PHE A 217 0.69 -2.01 -13.96
N GLY A 218 0.15 -3.10 -14.52
CA GLY A 218 0.37 -4.44 -13.95
C GLY A 218 -0.53 -4.79 -12.77
N GLY A 219 -1.56 -3.97 -12.48
CA GLY A 219 -2.66 -4.39 -11.63
C GLY A 219 -3.41 -5.52 -12.34
N SER A 220 -3.04 -6.77 -12.07
CA SER A 220 -3.88 -7.91 -12.45
C SER A 220 -5.26 -7.62 -11.88
N ALA A 221 -6.24 -7.40 -12.77
CA ALA A 221 -7.61 -7.74 -12.43
C ALA A 221 -7.54 -9.14 -11.83
N VAL A 222 -8.19 -9.37 -10.70
CA VAL A 222 -8.39 -10.73 -10.22
C VAL A 222 -9.10 -11.42 -11.38
N ALA A 223 -8.35 -12.19 -12.16
CA ALA A 223 -8.93 -13.18 -13.03
C ALA A 223 -9.62 -14.07 -12.03
N SER A 224 -10.94 -13.95 -11.92
CA SER A 224 -11.75 -14.98 -11.32
C SER A 224 -11.49 -16.21 -12.17
N LYS A 225 -10.47 -17.00 -11.83
CA LYS A 225 -10.40 -18.39 -12.25
C LYS A 225 -11.49 -19.12 -11.47
N ALA A 226 -12.72 -18.87 -11.90
CA ALA A 226 -13.76 -19.86 -11.82
C ALA A 226 -13.36 -20.97 -12.78
N ALA A 227 -12.75 -22.02 -12.24
CA ALA A 227 -12.77 -23.36 -12.80
C ALA A 227 -12.46 -24.34 -11.66
N TYR A 228 -13.45 -24.50 -10.78
CA TYR A 228 -13.61 -25.75 -10.05
C TYR A 228 -13.73 -26.85 -11.11
N THR A 229 -12.71 -27.69 -11.25
CA THR A 229 -12.90 -29.04 -11.78
C THR A 229 -13.44 -29.87 -10.62
N PRO A 230 -14.67 -30.39 -10.67
CA PRO A 230 -15.13 -31.32 -9.67
C PRO A 230 -14.18 -32.51 -9.62
N TYR A 231 -13.67 -32.83 -8.43
CA TYR A 231 -13.00 -34.11 -8.20
C TYR A 231 -14.05 -35.22 -8.36
N THR A 232 -13.97 -35.95 -9.48
CA THR A 232 -14.70 -37.21 -9.66
C THR A 232 -13.99 -38.28 -8.85
N ALA A 233 -14.62 -38.74 -7.77
CA ALA A 233 -14.16 -39.91 -7.05
C ALA A 233 -14.10 -41.11 -8.03
N PRO A 234 -13.00 -41.90 -8.05
CA PRO A 234 -12.93 -43.10 -8.86
C PRO A 234 -14.05 -44.06 -8.45
N ALA A 235 -14.73 -44.65 -9.44
CA ALA A 235 -15.82 -45.58 -9.23
C ALA A 235 -15.33 -46.79 -8.42
N PRO A 236 -16.11 -47.25 -7.42
CA PRO A 236 -15.76 -48.44 -6.65
C PRO A 236 -15.71 -49.67 -7.55
N GLU A 237 -14.65 -50.47 -7.42
CA GLU A 237 -14.52 -51.74 -8.13
C GLU A 237 -15.67 -52.69 -7.75
N PRO A 238 -16.21 -53.45 -8.71
CA PRO A 238 -17.30 -54.38 -8.46
C PRO A 238 -16.80 -55.55 -7.61
N VAL A 239 -17.20 -55.58 -6.35
CA VAL A 239 -17.09 -56.76 -5.48
C VAL A 239 -18.01 -57.84 -6.01
N VAL A 240 -17.41 -58.93 -6.50
CA VAL A 240 -18.11 -60.15 -6.92
C VAL A 240 -18.71 -60.80 -5.68
N ALA A 241 -20.04 -60.87 -5.62
CA ALA A 241 -20.78 -61.54 -4.57
C ALA A 241 -20.52 -63.06 -4.62
N ALA A 242 -19.92 -63.61 -3.56
CA ALA A 242 -19.89 -65.04 -3.29
C ALA A 242 -21.06 -65.45 -2.40
N ALA A 243 -21.62 -66.63 -2.69
CA ALA A 243 -22.83 -67.23 -2.14
C ALA A 243 -22.80 -67.49 -0.62
N PRO A 244 -23.97 -67.66 0.04
CA PRO A 244 -24.07 -67.66 1.50
C PRO A 244 -23.72 -69.04 2.09
N VAL A 245 -22.94 -69.03 3.17
CA VAL A 245 -22.77 -70.17 4.09
C VAL A 245 -23.23 -69.73 5.48
N VAL A 246 -24.00 -70.62 6.13
CA VAL A 246 -24.79 -70.37 7.33
C VAL A 246 -24.01 -70.72 8.60
N THR A 247 -24.03 -69.81 9.59
CA THR A 247 -23.75 -69.92 11.06
C THR A 247 -22.31 -70.23 11.52
N PRO A 248 -21.80 -69.68 12.65
CA PRO A 248 -22.49 -69.18 13.86
C PRO A 248 -22.28 -67.67 14.17
N VAL A 249 -23.09 -67.13 15.08
CA VAL A 249 -23.08 -65.71 15.51
C VAL A 249 -21.77 -65.38 16.25
N GLU A 250 -20.82 -64.80 15.52
CA GLU A 250 -19.65 -64.06 16.03
C GLU A 250 -20.04 -62.60 16.34
N PRO A 251 -19.30 -61.89 17.22
CA PRO A 251 -19.75 -60.66 17.87
C PRO A 251 -20.14 -59.57 16.88
N LEU A 252 -21.13 -58.76 17.28
CA LEU A 252 -21.56 -57.53 16.60
C LEU A 252 -20.38 -56.86 15.87
N PRO A 253 -20.49 -56.60 14.54
CA PRO A 253 -19.46 -55.86 13.84
C PRO A 253 -19.24 -54.55 14.57
N ALA A 254 -17.97 -54.24 14.85
CA ALA A 254 -17.59 -52.97 15.44
C ALA A 254 -18.29 -51.83 14.69
N PRO A 255 -18.82 -50.82 15.39
CA PRO A 255 -19.54 -49.72 14.76
C PRO A 255 -18.72 -49.16 13.61
N ALA A 256 -19.41 -48.89 12.49
CA ALA A 256 -18.81 -48.44 11.25
C ALA A 256 -17.74 -47.35 11.49
N PRO A 257 -16.59 -47.41 10.78
CA PRO A 257 -15.47 -46.52 11.05
C PRO A 257 -15.91 -45.06 10.96
N LYS A 258 -15.56 -44.32 12.02
CA LYS A 258 -15.74 -42.88 12.17
C LYS A 258 -15.35 -42.15 10.87
N PRO A 259 -16.17 -41.25 10.30
CA PRO A 259 -15.73 -40.38 9.22
C PRO A 259 -14.52 -39.57 9.69
N TRP A 260 -13.39 -39.79 9.02
CA TRP A 260 -12.17 -39.02 9.17
C TRP A 260 -12.04 -38.12 7.95
N VAL A 261 -11.97 -36.81 8.19
CA VAL A 261 -11.77 -35.82 7.14
C VAL A 261 -10.34 -35.30 7.28
N LYS A 262 -9.45 -35.74 6.40
CA LYS A 262 -8.09 -35.19 6.30
C LYS A 262 -8.04 -34.13 5.20
N VAL A 263 -7.83 -32.89 5.60
CA VAL A 263 -7.65 -31.77 4.67
C VAL A 263 -6.21 -31.30 4.74
N LYS A 264 -5.55 -31.32 3.57
CA LYS A 264 -4.22 -30.72 3.41
C LYS A 264 -4.40 -29.32 2.87
N LEU A 265 -3.80 -28.35 3.56
CA LEU A 265 -3.85 -26.94 3.20
C LEU A 265 -2.42 -26.44 2.97
N GLU A 266 -2.15 -25.91 1.78
CA GLU A 266 -0.84 -25.37 1.42
C GLU A 266 -0.51 -24.14 2.30
N ALA A 267 0.68 -24.12 2.93
CA ALA A 267 1.02 -23.06 3.87
C ALA A 267 1.21 -21.71 3.18
N ASP A 268 1.68 -21.70 1.93
CA ASP A 268 1.81 -20.48 1.12
C ASP A 268 0.44 -19.83 0.87
N SER A 269 -0.64 -20.64 0.76
CA SER A 269 -2.02 -20.15 0.61
C SER A 269 -2.67 -19.79 1.94
N LEU A 270 -2.23 -20.41 3.04
CA LEU A 270 -2.77 -20.16 4.37
C LEU A 270 -2.16 -18.94 5.05
N PHE A 271 -0.84 -18.74 4.92
CA PHE A 271 -0.09 -17.84 5.80
C PHE A 271 0.79 -16.83 5.07
N GLY A 272 1.10 -17.04 3.80
CA GLY A 272 2.18 -16.31 3.12
C GLY A 272 3.57 -16.87 3.43
N PHE A 273 4.55 -16.48 2.62
CA PHE A 273 5.92 -16.98 2.76
C PHE A 273 6.54 -16.51 4.09
N ASP A 274 7.10 -17.45 4.86
CA ASP A 274 7.70 -17.23 6.19
C ASP A 274 6.80 -16.61 7.27
N GLN A 275 5.48 -16.59 7.06
CA GLN A 275 4.52 -16.02 7.99
C GLN A 275 3.70 -17.10 8.71
N ASN A 276 3.08 -16.72 9.83
CA ASN A 276 2.21 -17.58 10.64
C ASN A 276 0.81 -16.96 10.86
N THR A 277 0.49 -15.86 10.17
CA THR A 277 -0.81 -15.18 10.26
C THR A 277 -1.69 -15.62 9.12
N LEU A 278 -2.91 -16.09 9.42
CA LEU A 278 -3.84 -16.56 8.39
C LEU A 278 -4.23 -15.43 7.42
N GLN A 279 -3.98 -15.65 6.13
CA GLN A 279 -4.41 -14.78 5.03
C GLN A 279 -5.90 -14.94 4.73
N ALA A 280 -6.47 -14.01 3.95
CA ALA A 280 -7.89 -14.04 3.56
C ALA A 280 -8.27 -15.34 2.82
N ASP A 281 -7.46 -15.75 1.84
CA ASP A 281 -7.67 -16.99 1.09
C ASP A 281 -7.59 -18.22 2.00
N GLY A 282 -6.66 -18.20 2.95
CA GLY A 282 -6.53 -19.25 3.96
C GLY A 282 -7.72 -19.33 4.91
N LYS A 283 -8.23 -18.18 5.35
CA LYS A 283 -9.47 -18.08 6.13
C LYS A 283 -10.66 -18.61 5.33
N GLN A 284 -10.77 -18.27 4.05
CA GLN A 284 -11.83 -18.77 3.18
C GLN A 284 -11.76 -20.30 3.01
N ALA A 285 -10.55 -20.86 2.88
CA ALA A 285 -10.37 -22.31 2.83
C ALA A 285 -10.80 -22.98 4.15
N LEU A 286 -10.46 -22.37 5.29
CA LEU A 286 -10.89 -22.83 6.62
C LEU A 286 -12.40 -22.66 6.83
N ASP A 287 -13.02 -21.59 6.34
CA ASP A 287 -14.47 -21.38 6.40
C ASP A 287 -15.23 -22.43 5.61
N LYS A 288 -14.67 -22.83 4.46
CA LYS A 288 -15.23 -23.91 3.64
C LYS A 288 -15.13 -25.26 4.34
N LEU A 289 -13.97 -25.55 4.96
CA LEU A 289 -13.81 -26.72 5.84
C LEU A 289 -14.82 -26.70 6.98
N LEU A 290 -14.96 -25.57 7.69
CA LEU A 290 -15.93 -25.40 8.77
C LEU A 290 -17.38 -25.62 8.29
N ALA A 291 -17.72 -25.21 7.08
CA ALA A 291 -19.03 -25.46 6.49
C ALA A 291 -19.29 -26.96 6.24
N GLU A 292 -18.29 -27.71 5.80
CA GLU A 292 -18.36 -29.16 5.62
C GLU A 292 -18.45 -29.90 6.97
N LEU A 293 -17.80 -29.39 8.00
CA LEU A 293 -17.81 -29.98 9.34
C LEU A 293 -19.12 -29.73 10.13
N LYS A 294 -20.03 -28.87 9.65
CA LYS A 294 -21.30 -28.58 10.35
C LYS A 294 -22.19 -29.81 10.54
N THR A 295 -22.05 -30.83 9.69
CA THR A 295 -22.85 -32.06 9.74
C THR A 295 -22.13 -33.21 10.47
N VAL A 296 -20.95 -32.93 11.04
CA VAL A 296 -20.11 -33.89 11.73
C VAL A 296 -20.04 -33.53 13.20
N ASN A 297 -20.35 -34.47 14.07
CA ASN A 297 -20.03 -34.36 15.48
C ASN A 297 -18.53 -34.62 15.68
N ILE A 298 -17.77 -33.54 15.85
CA ILE A 298 -16.31 -33.55 15.93
C ILE A 298 -15.88 -34.20 17.26
N ASP A 299 -15.09 -35.28 17.19
CA ASP A 299 -14.45 -35.91 18.35
C ASP A 299 -13.12 -35.19 18.66
N THR A 300 -12.22 -35.18 17.68
CA THR A 300 -10.88 -34.55 17.76
C THR A 300 -10.51 -33.87 16.46
N VAL A 301 -9.72 -32.80 16.56
CA VAL A 301 -9.08 -32.09 15.45
C VAL A 301 -7.59 -32.04 15.73
N GLU A 302 -6.79 -32.65 14.87
CA GLU A 302 -5.33 -32.58 14.92
C GLU A 302 -4.81 -31.70 13.79
N ILE A 303 -4.00 -30.71 14.16
CA ILE A 303 -3.43 -29.74 13.24
C ILE A 303 -1.92 -29.92 13.28
N THR A 304 -1.34 -30.32 12.15
CA THR A 304 0.10 -30.51 12.01
C THR A 304 0.68 -29.48 11.05
N GLY A 305 1.57 -28.64 11.57
CA GLY A 305 2.32 -27.67 10.76
C GLY A 305 3.62 -28.25 10.25
N HIS A 306 3.91 -28.03 8.96
CA HIS A 306 5.14 -28.45 8.30
C HIS A 306 5.90 -27.22 7.76
N THR A 307 7.22 -27.38 7.63
CA THR A 307 8.09 -26.42 6.94
C THR A 307 8.98 -27.16 5.96
N ASP A 308 9.53 -26.44 4.98
CA ASP A 308 10.62 -26.99 4.18
C ASP A 308 11.94 -27.05 4.97
N ARG A 309 12.97 -27.60 4.32
CA ARG A 309 14.32 -27.76 4.89
C ARG A 309 15.18 -26.49 4.84
N LEU A 310 14.67 -25.36 4.37
CA LEU A 310 15.42 -24.11 4.33
C LEU A 310 15.37 -23.46 5.72
N GLY A 311 16.51 -22.95 6.18
CA GLY A 311 16.63 -22.38 7.53
C GLY A 311 17.13 -23.38 8.58
N SER A 312 17.18 -22.93 9.84
CA SER A 312 17.66 -23.76 10.94
C SER A 312 16.54 -24.64 11.49
N LYS A 313 16.88 -25.84 11.98
CA LYS A 313 15.89 -26.77 12.58
C LYS A 313 15.07 -26.08 13.69
N ALA A 314 15.74 -25.40 14.62
CA ALA A 314 15.08 -24.73 15.73
C ALA A 314 14.12 -23.61 15.29
N TYR A 315 14.44 -22.93 14.17
CA TYR A 315 13.54 -21.94 13.57
C TYR A 315 12.31 -22.61 12.97
N ASN A 316 12.52 -23.66 12.17
CA ASN A 316 11.48 -24.41 11.47
C ASN A 316 10.50 -25.12 12.43
N ASP A 317 11.00 -25.67 13.54
CA ASP A 317 10.18 -26.27 14.59
C ASP A 317 9.26 -25.22 15.25
N LYS A 318 9.76 -24.01 15.50
CA LYS A 318 8.95 -22.90 16.06
C LYS A 318 7.94 -22.36 15.04
N LEU A 319 8.36 -22.20 13.79
CA LEU A 319 7.49 -21.67 12.72
C LEU A 319 6.32 -22.62 12.44
N SER A 320 6.59 -23.92 12.30
CA SER A 320 5.55 -24.94 12.12
C SER A 320 4.55 -24.96 13.28
N THR A 321 5.04 -24.87 14.52
CA THR A 321 4.18 -24.85 15.72
C THR A 321 3.26 -23.65 15.71
N ARG A 322 3.80 -22.45 15.47
CA ARG A 322 2.98 -21.21 15.42
C ARG A 322 1.95 -21.22 14.30
N ARG A 323 2.26 -21.80 13.15
CA ARG A 323 1.30 -21.96 12.03
C ARG A 323 0.15 -22.88 12.42
N ALA A 324 0.45 -24.01 13.07
CA ALA A 324 -0.57 -24.92 13.58
C ALA A 324 -1.47 -24.25 14.64
N GLU A 325 -0.86 -23.52 15.58
CA GLU A 325 -1.60 -22.74 16.61
C GLU A 325 -2.49 -21.66 15.99
N ALA A 326 -2.06 -21.03 14.89
CA ALA A 326 -2.88 -20.04 14.19
C ALA A 326 -4.14 -20.66 13.55
N VAL A 327 -4.04 -21.85 12.94
CA VAL A 327 -5.23 -22.60 12.49
C VAL A 327 -6.11 -23.00 13.67
N GLN A 328 -5.50 -23.50 14.76
CA GLN A 328 -6.25 -23.89 15.97
C GLN A 328 -7.07 -22.72 16.49
N ASN A 329 -6.45 -21.55 16.66
CA ASN A 329 -7.12 -20.35 17.13
C ASN A 329 -8.28 -19.96 16.22
N TYR A 330 -8.13 -20.09 14.90
CA TYR A 330 -9.21 -19.82 13.95
C TYR A 330 -10.38 -20.79 14.09
N LEU A 331 -10.11 -22.09 14.13
CA LEU A 331 -11.13 -23.13 14.27
C LEU A 331 -11.88 -23.02 15.61
N VAL A 332 -11.21 -22.59 16.68
CA VAL A 332 -11.82 -22.37 17.99
C VAL A 332 -12.62 -21.07 18.01
N GLN A 333 -12.04 -19.94 17.61
CA GLN A 333 -12.65 -18.62 17.76
C GLN A 333 -13.74 -18.33 16.71
N VAL A 334 -13.51 -18.72 15.47
CA VAL A 334 -14.43 -18.48 14.34
C VAL A 334 -15.30 -19.70 14.09
N GLY A 335 -14.70 -20.89 14.12
CA GLY A 335 -15.41 -22.15 13.91
C GLY A 335 -16.25 -22.62 15.10
N GLY A 336 -16.02 -22.08 16.29
CA GLY A 336 -16.74 -22.46 17.51
C GLY A 336 -16.43 -23.88 18.01
N ILE A 337 -15.35 -24.51 17.51
CA ILE A 337 -14.95 -25.84 17.96
C ILE A 337 -14.36 -25.72 19.38
N PRO A 338 -14.78 -26.54 20.36
CA PRO A 338 -14.22 -26.49 21.70
C PRO A 338 -12.69 -26.68 21.68
N ALA A 339 -11.95 -25.79 22.34
CA ALA A 339 -10.49 -25.84 22.39
C ALA A 339 -9.95 -27.19 22.91
N SER A 340 -10.69 -27.86 23.79
CA SER A 340 -10.34 -29.19 24.32
C SER A 340 -10.33 -30.30 23.26
N LYS A 341 -10.95 -30.08 22.10
CA LYS A 341 -11.00 -31.02 20.97
C LYS A 341 -9.96 -30.72 19.90
N VAL A 342 -9.25 -29.59 19.98
CA VAL A 342 -8.31 -29.15 18.94
C VAL A 342 -6.89 -29.19 19.47
N THR A 343 -6.02 -29.96 18.82
CA THR A 343 -4.59 -30.09 19.14
C THR A 343 -3.75 -29.52 18.00
N ALA A 344 -2.78 -28.66 18.32
CA ALA A 344 -1.82 -28.12 17.36
C ALA A 344 -0.42 -28.64 17.64
N LYS A 345 0.30 -29.05 16.58
CA LYS A 345 1.68 -29.53 16.65
C LYS A 345 2.49 -29.06 15.45
N GLY A 346 3.72 -28.59 15.71
CA GLY A 346 4.71 -28.35 14.66
C GLY A 346 5.69 -29.51 14.55
N VAL A 347 5.96 -29.97 13.32
CA VAL A 347 6.98 -31.02 13.05
C VAL A 347 8.19 -30.48 12.28
N GLY A 348 8.23 -29.19 12.01
CA GLY A 348 9.29 -28.55 11.23
C GLY A 348 9.49 -29.25 9.88
N ALA A 349 10.76 -29.45 9.51
CA ALA A 349 11.15 -30.11 8.26
C ALA A 349 11.29 -31.64 8.38
N SER A 350 10.88 -32.23 9.51
CA SER A 350 11.12 -33.66 9.78
C SER A 350 10.25 -34.61 8.95
N GLN A 351 9.11 -34.11 8.43
CA GLN A 351 8.15 -34.87 7.63
C GLN A 351 7.96 -34.21 6.26
N ALA A 352 9.05 -34.13 5.50
CA ALA A 352 9.04 -33.65 4.12
C ALA A 352 8.32 -34.64 3.19
N GLU A 353 7.53 -34.11 2.26
CA GLU A 353 6.97 -34.87 1.14
C GLU A 353 7.94 -34.95 -0.04
N THR A 354 8.80 -33.94 -0.22
CA THR A 354 9.85 -33.99 -1.23
C THR A 354 10.92 -35.02 -0.86
N LYS A 355 11.32 -35.86 -1.81
CA LYS A 355 12.34 -36.89 -1.60
C LYS A 355 13.74 -36.31 -1.79
N PRO A 356 14.77 -36.90 -1.17
CA PRO A 356 16.15 -36.53 -1.43
C PRO A 356 16.49 -36.68 -2.93
N GLY A 357 16.68 -35.55 -3.61
CA GLY A 357 16.99 -35.50 -5.04
C GLY A 357 15.98 -34.73 -5.89
N ASP A 358 14.72 -34.61 -5.43
CA ASP A 358 13.65 -33.91 -6.15
C ASP A 358 13.96 -32.41 -6.28
N CYS A 359 14.43 -31.81 -5.18
CA CYS A 359 14.75 -30.40 -5.11
C CYS A 359 16.25 -30.19 -4.79
N LYS A 360 17.04 -29.85 -5.81
CA LYS A 360 18.51 -29.70 -5.73
C LYS A 360 18.94 -28.34 -5.18
N GLY A 361 19.99 -28.35 -4.36
CA GLY A 361 20.63 -27.14 -3.81
C GLY A 361 20.27 -26.87 -2.35
N ASN A 362 21.09 -26.10 -1.63
CA ASN A 362 20.90 -25.81 -0.19
C ASN A 362 20.76 -24.31 0.10
N LYS A 363 20.73 -23.47 -0.93
CA LYS A 363 20.56 -22.02 -0.82
C LYS A 363 19.14 -21.66 -1.22
N ALA A 364 18.52 -20.74 -0.48
CA ALA A 364 17.16 -20.26 -0.72
C ALA A 364 17.06 -19.45 -2.03
N THR A 365 17.08 -20.13 -3.17
CA THR A 365 16.83 -19.55 -4.50
C THR A 365 15.35 -19.65 -4.83
N GLN A 366 14.85 -18.77 -5.70
CA GLN A 366 13.43 -18.79 -6.10
C GLN A 366 12.98 -20.14 -6.68
N ALA A 367 13.86 -20.79 -7.44
CA ALA A 367 13.63 -22.12 -8.00
C ALA A 367 13.51 -23.20 -6.91
N LEU A 368 14.39 -23.16 -5.90
CA LEU A 368 14.34 -24.12 -4.81
C LEU A 368 13.14 -23.89 -3.88
N ILE A 369 12.83 -22.63 -3.56
CA ILE A 369 11.64 -22.26 -2.77
C ILE A 369 10.35 -22.74 -3.46
N THR A 370 10.30 -22.60 -4.79
CA THR A 370 9.17 -23.08 -5.60
C THR A 370 9.08 -24.61 -5.61
N CYS A 371 10.22 -25.31 -5.71
CA CYS A 371 10.27 -26.77 -5.69
C CYS A 371 9.83 -27.35 -4.34
N LEU A 372 10.28 -26.76 -3.23
CA LEU A 372 9.97 -27.21 -1.86
C LEU A 372 8.59 -26.78 -1.36
N ARG A 373 7.74 -26.20 -2.22
CA ARG A 373 6.41 -25.72 -1.84
C ARG A 373 5.54 -26.77 -1.14
N PRO A 374 5.48 -28.05 -1.60
CA PRO A 374 4.65 -29.08 -0.95
C PRO A 374 5.05 -29.38 0.51
N ASP A 375 6.31 -29.13 0.89
CA ASP A 375 6.76 -29.33 2.27
C ASP A 375 6.25 -28.24 3.22
N ARG A 376 5.93 -27.05 2.68
CA ARG A 376 5.31 -25.95 3.43
C ARG A 376 3.79 -26.12 3.40
N ARG A 377 3.26 -26.92 4.32
CA ARG A 377 1.81 -27.18 4.43
C ARG A 377 1.35 -27.23 5.89
N VAL A 378 0.04 -27.14 6.07
CA VAL A 378 -0.64 -27.50 7.32
C VAL A 378 -1.67 -28.57 7.02
N GLU A 379 -1.59 -29.68 7.75
CA GLU A 379 -2.57 -30.76 7.68
C GLU A 379 -3.57 -30.59 8.82
N VAL A 380 -4.85 -30.65 8.49
CA VAL A 380 -5.95 -30.65 9.45
C VAL A 380 -6.66 -32.00 9.33
N GLU A 381 -6.52 -32.82 10.35
CA GLU A 381 -7.23 -34.09 10.48
C GLU A 381 -8.38 -33.91 11.47
N VAL A 382 -9.60 -34.18 11.00
CA VAL A 382 -10.79 -34.15 11.83
C VAL A 382 -11.31 -35.58 11.96
N SER A 383 -11.46 -36.04 13.18
CA SER A 383 -12.17 -37.28 13.49
C SER A 383 -13.51 -36.95 14.13
N GLY A 384 -14.56 -37.67 13.75
CA GLY A 384 -15.88 -37.46 14.30
C GLY A 384 -16.88 -38.50 13.85
N THR A 385 -18.14 -38.29 14.18
CA THR A 385 -19.27 -39.12 13.75
C THR A 385 -20.24 -38.27 12.94
N GLN A 386 -20.69 -38.77 11.80
CA GLN A 386 -21.69 -38.04 11.00
C GLN A 386 -22.99 -37.99 11.80
N GLN A 387 -23.59 -36.82 11.89
CA GLN A 387 -24.86 -36.68 12.59
C GLN A 387 -25.94 -37.33 11.71
N GLU A 388 -26.43 -38.51 12.09
CA GLU A 388 -27.63 -39.09 11.47
C GLU A 388 -28.79 -38.12 11.64
N ARG A 389 -29.47 -37.84 10.53
CA ARG A 389 -30.46 -36.78 10.42
C ARG A 389 -31.84 -37.25 10.85
#